data_AF-A0A917ETZ8-F1
#
_entry.id   AF-A0A917ETZ8-F1
#
_cell.length_a   1.000
_cell.length_b   1.000
_cell.length_c   1.000
_cell.angle_alpha   90.00
_cell.angle_beta   90.00
_cell.angle_gamma   90.00
#
_symmetry.space_group_name_H-M   'P 1'
#
loop_
_entity.id
_entity.type
_entity.pdbx_description
1 polymer ?
#
loop_
_entity_poly.entity_id
_entity_poly.type
_entity_poly.pdbx_seq_one_letter_code
_entity_poly.pdbx_strand_id
1 'polypeptide(L)'
;MMTIVKVFLFILGFLFVLGVVAVITVAVLGRKFYLSWKKPYKEAIESFNHLPAPSRSFIEAFVQHRTFGDWFQRRGKYELDTLAIAYCASDERKRVKIMEHLPKHTKRQFHHQLKRTKQLTQEEVIDASRIFKEYMKRELENPHQKVELGLYALYFHEEYGPALHRIQHHSRHLNKNLREKIEQIVEVSLRNIPYYKERRMYEHTHKLETVLTKDLPEMLELMTQFSPSQRAEKEKELEAYLHAFSKELQQSEEKVSADINQQLVIKMRATTEKFKTT
;
A
#
# COMPACT_ATOMS: atom_id res chain seq x y z
N MET A 1 47.92 -61.82 -15.59
CA MET A 1 48.15 -60.89 -14.47
C MET A 1 47.59 -59.48 -14.76
N MET A 2 47.88 -58.86 -15.92
CA MET A 2 47.33 -57.55 -16.34
C MET A 2 45.79 -57.47 -16.37
N THR A 3 45.09 -58.55 -16.71
CA THR A 3 43.61 -58.57 -16.82
C THR A 3 42.93 -58.51 -15.46
N ILE A 4 43.49 -59.20 -14.46
CA ILE A 4 42.95 -59.22 -13.08
C ILE A 4 43.11 -57.86 -12.43
N VAL A 5 44.27 -57.21 -12.61
CA VAL A 5 44.53 -55.86 -12.10
C VAL A 5 43.56 -54.84 -12.73
N LYS A 6 43.27 -54.95 -14.03
CA LYS A 6 42.28 -54.08 -14.70
C LYS A 6 40.86 -54.28 -14.16
N VAL A 7 40.43 -55.52 -13.92
CA VAL A 7 39.12 -55.81 -13.32
C VAL A 7 39.04 -55.25 -11.90
N PHE A 8 40.09 -55.42 -11.09
CA PHE A 8 40.14 -54.89 -9.74
C PHE A 8 40.08 -53.35 -9.71
N LEU A 9 40.82 -52.69 -10.61
CA LEU A 9 40.77 -51.23 -10.77
C LEU A 9 39.40 -50.74 -11.25
N PHE A 10 38.72 -51.49 -12.11
CA PHE A 10 37.37 -51.14 -12.57
C PHE A 10 36.34 -51.24 -11.45
N ILE A 11 36.40 -52.29 -10.64
CA ILE A 11 35.53 -52.47 -9.46
C ILE A 11 35.81 -51.36 -8.44
N LEU A 12 37.08 -51.06 -8.18
CA LEU A 12 37.48 -50.00 -7.24
C LEU A 12 37.02 -48.62 -7.74
N GLY A 13 37.19 -48.33 -9.03
CA GLY A 13 36.72 -47.09 -9.65
C GLY A 13 35.19 -46.97 -9.60
N PHE A 14 34.46 -48.05 -9.85
CA PHE A 14 33.00 -48.07 -9.76
C PHE A 14 32.50 -47.83 -8.33
N LEU A 15 33.13 -48.47 -7.33
CA LEU A 15 32.85 -48.23 -5.91
C LEU A 15 33.15 -46.78 -5.51
N PHE A 16 34.22 -46.19 -6.04
CA PHE A 16 34.56 -44.80 -5.79
C PHE A 16 33.50 -43.84 -6.35
N VAL A 17 33.05 -44.08 -7.59
CA VAL A 17 31.97 -43.28 -8.20
C VAL A 17 30.68 -43.41 -7.40
N LEU A 18 30.29 -44.61 -6.96
CA LEU A 18 29.12 -44.80 -6.09
C LEU A 18 29.25 -44.05 -4.76
N GLY A 19 30.44 -44.07 -4.14
CA GLY A 19 30.72 -43.31 -2.93
C GLY A 19 30.57 -41.80 -3.13
N VAL A 20 31.14 -41.27 -4.23
CA VAL A 20 31.03 -39.84 -4.58
C VAL A 20 29.57 -39.46 -4.87
N VAL A 21 28.83 -40.27 -5.61
CA VAL A 21 27.40 -40.03 -5.89
C VAL A 21 26.59 -40.03 -4.59
N ALA A 22 26.85 -40.98 -3.67
CA ALA A 22 26.17 -41.02 -2.38
C ALA A 22 26.44 -39.74 -1.56
N VAL A 23 27.70 -39.29 -1.48
CA VAL A 23 28.08 -38.06 -0.76
C VAL A 23 27.42 -36.83 -1.39
N ILE A 24 27.43 -36.71 -2.72
CA ILE A 24 26.75 -35.60 -3.43
C ILE A 24 25.25 -35.64 -3.16
N THR A 25 24.63 -36.82 -3.21
CA THR A 25 23.19 -36.98 -3.00
C THR A 25 22.78 -36.59 -1.58
N VAL A 26 23.54 -37.02 -0.56
CA VAL A 26 23.34 -36.62 0.84
C VAL A 26 23.58 -35.13 1.04
N ALA A 27 24.61 -34.55 0.42
CA ALA A 27 24.88 -33.11 0.51
C ALA A 27 23.77 -32.27 -0.14
N VAL A 28 23.27 -32.69 -1.30
CA VAL A 28 22.19 -31.99 -2.04
C VAL A 28 20.86 -32.13 -1.33
N LEU A 29 20.47 -33.35 -0.93
CA LEU A 29 19.24 -33.58 -0.17
C LEU A 29 19.32 -32.91 1.20
N GLY A 30 20.43 -33.05 1.92
CA GLY A 30 20.66 -32.43 3.22
C GLY A 30 20.58 -30.91 3.14
N ARG A 31 21.16 -30.28 2.11
CA ARG A 31 21.01 -28.84 1.85
C ARG A 31 19.56 -28.45 1.58
N LYS A 32 18.83 -29.24 0.78
CA LYS A 32 17.41 -28.98 0.46
C LYS A 32 16.52 -29.10 1.71
N PHE A 33 16.74 -30.12 2.54
CA PHE A 33 16.04 -30.29 3.81
C PHE A 33 16.39 -29.18 4.81
N TYR A 34 17.67 -28.83 4.94
CA TYR A 34 18.12 -27.74 5.81
C TYR A 34 17.50 -26.39 5.41
N LEU A 35 17.47 -26.08 4.11
CA LEU A 35 16.83 -24.85 3.61
C LEU A 35 15.33 -24.87 3.81
N SER A 36 14.66 -26.02 3.59
CA SER A 36 13.23 -26.18 3.88
C SER A 36 12.90 -26.01 5.37
N TRP A 37 13.82 -26.36 6.26
CA TRP A 37 13.63 -26.21 7.71
C TRP A 37 13.96 -24.80 8.21
N LYS A 38 15.04 -24.20 7.73
CA LYS A 38 15.50 -22.86 8.15
C LYS A 38 14.75 -21.72 7.48
N LYS A 39 14.26 -21.92 6.25
CA LYS A 39 13.50 -20.92 5.47
C LYS A 39 12.29 -21.58 4.80
N PRO A 40 11.29 -22.04 5.58
CA PRO A 40 10.17 -22.84 5.07
C PRO A 40 9.30 -22.13 4.02
N TYR A 41 9.35 -20.81 3.95
CA TYR A 41 8.52 -20.01 3.04
C TYR A 41 9.33 -19.28 1.96
N LYS A 42 10.61 -19.64 1.80
CA LYS A 42 11.54 -18.94 0.91
C LYS A 42 10.98 -18.80 -0.51
N GLU A 43 10.41 -19.87 -1.05
CA GLU A 43 9.85 -19.90 -2.40
C GLU A 43 8.70 -18.90 -2.57
N ALA A 44 7.74 -18.86 -1.63
CA ALA A 44 6.64 -17.91 -1.65
C ALA A 44 7.12 -16.44 -1.62
N ILE A 45 8.08 -16.15 -0.74
CA ILE A 45 8.65 -14.81 -0.58
C ILE A 45 9.43 -14.40 -1.83
N GLU A 46 10.25 -15.31 -2.38
CA GLU A 46 10.98 -15.05 -3.63
C GLU A 46 9.99 -14.84 -4.78
N SER A 47 8.92 -15.63 -4.88
CA SER A 47 7.92 -15.45 -5.92
C SER A 47 7.25 -14.08 -5.86
N PHE A 48 6.94 -13.57 -4.66
CA PHE A 48 6.42 -12.22 -4.47
C PHE A 48 7.37 -11.16 -5.01
N ASN A 49 8.68 -11.29 -4.72
CA ASN A 49 9.68 -10.31 -5.13
C ASN A 49 9.91 -10.26 -6.65
N HIS A 50 9.52 -11.31 -7.38
CA HIS A 50 9.60 -11.35 -8.85
C HIS A 50 8.35 -10.76 -9.53
N LEU A 51 7.31 -10.40 -8.78
CA LEU A 51 6.11 -9.77 -9.33
C LEU A 51 6.35 -8.31 -9.77
N PRO A 52 5.53 -7.78 -10.70
CA PRO A 52 5.63 -6.41 -11.17
C PRO A 52 5.59 -5.39 -10.01
N ALA A 53 6.43 -4.37 -10.11
CA ALA A 53 6.57 -3.35 -9.08
C ALA A 53 5.26 -2.64 -8.71
N PRO A 54 4.36 -2.25 -9.64
CA PRO A 54 3.14 -1.51 -9.27
C PRO A 54 2.23 -2.29 -8.29
N SER A 55 1.95 -3.56 -8.59
CA SER A 55 1.10 -4.41 -7.75
C SER A 55 1.79 -4.76 -6.41
N ARG A 56 3.11 -4.80 -6.39
CA ARG A 56 3.93 -5.12 -5.21
C ARG A 56 4.14 -3.93 -4.28
N SER A 57 4.45 -2.76 -4.82
CA SER A 57 4.90 -1.57 -4.07
C SER A 57 3.83 -1.07 -3.11
N PHE A 58 2.57 -1.14 -3.52
CA PHE A 58 1.45 -0.80 -2.66
C PHE A 58 1.36 -1.71 -1.43
N ILE A 59 1.45 -3.04 -1.61
CA ILE A 59 1.37 -3.99 -0.49
C ILE A 59 2.57 -3.82 0.44
N GLU A 60 3.77 -3.63 -0.11
CA GLU A 60 4.96 -3.35 0.68
C GLU A 60 4.78 -2.06 1.50
N ALA A 61 4.29 -0.98 0.91
CA ALA A 61 3.97 0.26 1.61
C ALA A 61 2.91 0.06 2.70
N PHE A 62 1.86 -0.73 2.40
CA PHE A 62 0.77 -1.01 3.34
C PHE A 62 1.25 -1.73 4.57
N VAL A 63 2.00 -2.81 4.38
CA VAL A 63 2.60 -3.61 5.45
C VAL A 63 3.56 -2.77 6.29
N GLN A 64 4.21 -1.76 5.70
CA GLN A 64 5.07 -0.85 6.45
C GLN A 64 4.31 0.13 7.33
N HIS A 65 3.09 0.51 6.94
CA HIS A 65 2.26 1.47 7.64
C HIS A 65 1.67 0.92 8.95
N ARG A 66 1.34 1.82 9.90
CA ARG A 66 0.78 1.44 11.21
C ARG A 66 -0.58 0.73 11.11
N THR A 67 -1.37 1.09 10.11
CA THR A 67 -2.73 0.54 9.91
C THR A 67 -2.73 -0.94 9.55
N PHE A 68 -1.60 -1.48 9.08
CA PHE A 68 -1.45 -2.92 8.92
C PHE A 68 -1.64 -3.66 10.24
N GLY A 69 -1.13 -3.12 11.35
CA GLY A 69 -1.32 -3.72 12.67
C GLY A 69 -2.80 -3.80 13.06
N ASP A 70 -3.53 -2.70 12.84
CA ASP A 70 -4.97 -2.63 13.13
C ASP A 70 -5.77 -3.59 12.25
N TRP A 71 -5.47 -3.60 10.94
CA TRP A 71 -6.08 -4.55 10.00
C TRP A 71 -5.81 -6.00 10.40
N PHE A 72 -4.56 -6.33 10.74
CA PHE A 72 -4.17 -7.67 11.13
C PHE A 72 -4.92 -8.15 12.37
N GLN A 73 -5.09 -7.28 13.37
CA GLN A 73 -5.81 -7.63 14.60
C GLN A 73 -7.31 -7.82 14.39
N ARG A 74 -7.94 -6.97 13.55
CA ARG A 74 -9.39 -6.95 13.32
C ARG A 74 -9.86 -7.96 12.26
N ARG A 75 -9.09 -8.13 11.18
CA ARG A 75 -9.49 -8.89 9.98
C ARG A 75 -8.46 -9.92 9.52
N GLY A 76 -7.17 -9.61 9.58
CA GLY A 76 -6.13 -10.45 8.98
C GLY A 76 -6.10 -11.89 9.49
N LYS A 77 -6.54 -12.14 10.73
CA LYS A 77 -6.66 -13.50 11.30
C LYS A 77 -7.71 -14.38 10.59
N TYR A 78 -8.65 -13.79 9.87
CA TYR A 78 -9.74 -14.47 9.17
C TYR A 78 -9.54 -14.48 7.64
N GLU A 79 -8.71 -13.59 7.11
CA GLU A 79 -8.41 -13.44 5.68
C GLU A 79 -7.00 -14.01 5.38
N LEU A 80 -6.85 -15.34 5.49
CA LEU A 80 -5.52 -16.00 5.44
C LEU A 80 -4.82 -15.85 4.09
N ASP A 81 -5.56 -15.85 2.98
CA ASP A 81 -5.00 -15.67 1.64
C ASP A 81 -4.36 -14.28 1.52
N THR A 82 -5.10 -13.24 1.91
CA THR A 82 -4.62 -11.86 1.95
C THR A 82 -3.46 -11.67 2.94
N LEU A 83 -3.54 -12.34 4.09
CA LEU A 83 -2.45 -12.33 5.08
C LEU A 83 -1.18 -12.99 4.52
N ALA A 84 -1.30 -14.03 3.67
CA ALA A 84 -0.15 -14.68 3.06
C ALA A 84 0.60 -13.72 2.14
N ILE A 85 -0.12 -12.91 1.35
CA ILE A 85 0.47 -11.87 0.51
C ILE A 85 1.17 -10.82 1.37
N ALA A 86 0.51 -10.29 2.40
CA ALA A 86 1.11 -9.33 3.33
C ALA A 86 2.33 -9.90 4.07
N TYR A 87 2.29 -11.19 4.41
CA TYR A 87 3.42 -11.88 5.03
C TYR A 87 4.61 -11.97 4.08
N CYS A 88 4.40 -12.27 2.80
CA CYS A 88 5.46 -12.30 1.80
C CYS A 88 6.06 -10.91 1.53
N ALA A 89 5.24 -9.86 1.60
CA ALA A 89 5.66 -8.46 1.49
C ALA A 89 6.36 -7.91 2.76
N SER A 90 6.26 -8.62 3.89
CA SER A 90 6.78 -8.19 5.18
C SER A 90 8.29 -8.44 5.32
N ASP A 91 8.95 -7.56 6.09
CA ASP A 91 10.31 -7.81 6.55
C ASP A 91 10.36 -9.02 7.51
N GLU A 92 11.58 -9.49 7.83
CA GLU A 92 11.75 -10.65 8.71
C GLU A 92 11.14 -10.42 10.11
N ARG A 93 11.28 -9.20 10.66
CA ARG A 93 10.78 -8.85 11.98
C ARG A 93 9.25 -8.88 12.05
N LYS A 94 8.55 -8.33 11.05
CA LYS A 94 7.09 -8.36 10.97
C LYS A 94 6.56 -9.76 10.71
N ARG A 95 7.23 -10.56 9.89
CA ARG A 95 6.87 -11.97 9.69
C ARG A 95 6.87 -12.76 11.00
N VAL A 96 7.90 -12.59 11.82
CA VAL A 96 7.95 -13.19 13.17
C VAL A 96 6.75 -12.74 14.00
N LYS A 97 6.49 -11.42 14.07
CA LYS A 97 5.35 -10.88 14.82
C LYS A 97 4.00 -11.41 14.34
N ILE A 98 3.75 -11.48 13.04
CA ILE A 98 2.51 -12.04 12.46
C ILE A 98 2.32 -13.47 12.98
N MET A 99 3.36 -14.31 12.90
CA MET A 99 3.29 -15.71 13.33
C MET A 99 3.15 -15.90 14.83
N GLU A 100 3.63 -14.96 15.64
CA GLU A 100 3.47 -14.99 17.10
C GLU A 100 2.05 -14.61 17.54
N HIS A 101 1.43 -13.64 16.87
CA HIS A 101 0.12 -13.10 17.25
C HIS A 101 -1.06 -13.84 16.61
N LEU A 102 -0.79 -14.82 15.73
CA LEU A 102 -1.83 -15.71 15.19
C LEU A 102 -2.29 -16.73 16.26
N PRO A 103 -3.60 -16.94 16.44
CA PRO A 103 -4.11 -18.01 17.29
C PRO A 103 -3.56 -19.38 16.90
N LYS A 104 -3.36 -20.29 17.87
CA LYS A 104 -2.70 -21.59 17.63
C LYS A 104 -3.31 -22.39 16.46
N HIS A 105 -4.64 -22.42 16.34
CA HIS A 105 -5.34 -23.14 15.27
C HIS A 105 -5.09 -22.48 13.91
N THR A 106 -5.29 -21.16 13.83
CA THR A 106 -5.06 -20.34 12.63
C THR A 106 -3.61 -20.41 12.18
N LYS A 107 -2.66 -20.37 13.10
CA LYS A 107 -1.22 -20.46 12.84
C LYS A 107 -0.85 -21.77 12.13
N ARG A 108 -1.45 -22.89 12.52
CA ARG A 108 -1.22 -24.19 11.87
C ARG A 108 -1.75 -24.20 10.44
N GLN A 109 -2.97 -23.70 10.24
CA GLN A 109 -3.58 -23.59 8.93
C GLN A 109 -2.76 -22.67 8.01
N PHE A 110 -2.39 -21.50 8.50
CA PHE A 110 -1.58 -20.51 7.79
C PHE A 110 -0.17 -21.06 7.44
N HIS A 111 0.46 -21.78 8.37
CA HIS A 111 1.73 -22.45 8.11
C HIS A 111 1.62 -23.48 6.97
N HIS A 112 0.59 -24.31 7.00
CA HIS A 112 0.36 -25.32 5.97
C HIS A 112 0.08 -24.68 4.60
N GLN A 113 -0.70 -23.60 4.59
CA GLN A 113 -0.99 -22.82 3.40
C GLN A 113 0.30 -22.22 2.79
N LEU A 114 1.05 -21.43 3.56
CA LEU A 114 2.29 -20.80 3.08
C LEU A 114 3.33 -21.81 2.58
N LYS A 115 3.37 -23.01 3.18
CA LYS A 115 4.28 -24.08 2.73
C LYS A 115 3.83 -24.71 1.41
N ARG A 116 2.53 -24.73 1.14
CA ARG A 116 1.96 -25.24 -0.14
C ARG A 116 2.05 -24.19 -1.25
N THR A 117 1.89 -22.92 -0.91
CA THR A 117 1.98 -21.81 -1.85
C THR A 117 3.44 -21.58 -2.22
N LYS A 118 3.87 -22.14 -3.35
CA LYS A 118 5.25 -21.99 -3.85
C LYS A 118 5.43 -20.75 -4.72
N GLN A 119 4.37 -20.39 -5.45
CA GLN A 119 4.34 -19.26 -6.35
C GLN A 119 3.06 -18.49 -6.13
N LEU A 120 3.19 -17.18 -5.96
CA LEU A 120 2.09 -16.24 -5.90
C LEU A 120 1.76 -15.72 -7.30
N THR A 121 0.48 -15.60 -7.60
CA THR A 121 0.02 -15.05 -8.88
C THR A 121 -0.18 -13.54 -8.76
N GLN A 122 -0.16 -12.85 -9.91
CA GLN A 122 -0.47 -11.43 -9.95
C GLN A 122 -1.93 -11.16 -9.54
N GLU A 123 -2.84 -12.07 -9.88
CA GLU A 123 -4.27 -11.98 -9.51
C GLU A 123 -4.46 -11.99 -8.00
N GLU A 124 -3.79 -12.90 -7.28
CA GLU A 124 -3.82 -12.96 -5.81
C GLU A 124 -3.34 -11.65 -5.17
N VAL A 125 -2.31 -11.02 -5.77
CA VAL A 125 -1.79 -9.72 -5.30
C VAL A 125 -2.76 -8.58 -5.58
N ILE A 126 -3.44 -8.59 -6.73
CA ILE A 126 -4.48 -7.60 -7.06
C ILE A 126 -5.67 -7.74 -6.10
N ASP A 127 -6.11 -8.96 -5.82
CA ASP A 127 -7.20 -9.22 -4.88
C ASP A 127 -6.84 -8.79 -3.44
N ALA A 128 -5.64 -9.13 -2.98
CA ALA A 128 -5.14 -8.65 -1.70
C ALA A 128 -5.11 -7.12 -1.65
N SER A 129 -4.66 -6.48 -2.73
CA SER A 129 -4.62 -5.01 -2.84
C SER A 129 -6.01 -4.39 -2.76
N ARG A 130 -7.00 -5.00 -3.43
CA ARG A 130 -8.41 -4.58 -3.36
C ARG A 130 -8.94 -4.66 -1.93
N ILE A 131 -8.69 -5.77 -1.23
CA ILE A 131 -9.11 -5.96 0.17
C ILE A 131 -8.49 -4.91 1.09
N PHE A 132 -7.19 -4.61 0.94
CA PHE A 132 -6.54 -3.55 1.71
C PHE A 132 -7.11 -2.17 1.39
N LYS A 133 -7.36 -1.85 0.12
CA LYS A 133 -8.00 -0.58 -0.29
C LYS A 133 -9.42 -0.47 0.29
N GLU A 134 -10.21 -1.53 0.25
CA GLU A 134 -11.55 -1.55 0.86
C GLU A 134 -11.50 -1.33 2.38
N TYR A 135 -10.55 -1.95 3.07
CA TYR A 135 -10.34 -1.70 4.50
C TYR A 135 -10.01 -0.23 4.77
N MET A 136 -9.03 0.32 4.04
CA MET A 136 -8.62 1.72 4.23
C MET A 136 -9.74 2.70 3.89
N LYS A 137 -10.54 2.42 2.84
CA LYS A 137 -11.72 3.22 2.50
C LYS A 137 -12.69 3.32 3.68
N ARG A 138 -12.96 2.20 4.36
CA ARG A 138 -13.83 2.21 5.55
C ARG A 138 -13.24 2.99 6.72
N GLU A 139 -11.92 2.91 6.91
CA GLU A 139 -11.24 3.69 7.95
C GLU A 139 -11.25 5.20 7.60
N LEU A 140 -11.15 5.56 6.32
CA LEU A 140 -11.23 6.94 5.81
C LEU A 140 -12.64 7.54 5.95
N GLU A 141 -13.67 6.72 5.74
CA GLU A 141 -15.07 7.12 5.85
C GLU A 141 -15.58 7.15 7.30
N ASN A 142 -14.78 6.69 8.26
CA ASN A 142 -15.18 6.64 9.67
C ASN A 142 -15.23 8.05 10.29
N PRO A 143 -16.42 8.57 10.66
CA PRO A 143 -16.57 9.94 11.15
C PRO A 143 -15.96 10.16 12.55
N HIS A 144 -15.62 9.10 13.28
CA HIS A 144 -15.12 9.18 14.65
C HIS A 144 -13.59 9.12 14.76
N GLN A 145 -12.87 8.96 13.64
CA GLN A 145 -11.44 8.76 13.64
C GLN A 145 -10.75 9.88 12.86
N LYS A 146 -9.87 10.63 13.53
CA LYS A 146 -8.98 11.56 12.83
C LYS A 146 -8.03 10.74 11.97
N VAL A 147 -8.13 10.92 10.65
CA VAL A 147 -7.29 10.20 9.71
C VAL A 147 -5.96 10.94 9.55
N GLU A 148 -4.86 10.19 9.61
CA GLU A 148 -3.55 10.77 9.31
C GLU A 148 -3.30 10.82 7.81
N LEU A 149 -2.58 11.85 7.37
CA LEU A 149 -2.16 12.01 5.98
C LEU A 149 -1.42 10.77 5.43
N GLY A 150 -0.72 10.03 6.29
CA GLY A 150 -0.06 8.77 5.90
C GLY A 150 -1.04 7.71 5.37
N LEU A 151 -2.28 7.65 5.90
CA LEU A 151 -3.29 6.73 5.40
C LEU A 151 -3.81 7.15 4.02
N TYR A 152 -3.98 8.45 3.80
CA TYR A 152 -4.34 8.99 2.49
C TYR A 152 -3.24 8.74 1.44
N ALA A 153 -1.99 8.98 1.81
CA ALA A 153 -0.84 8.71 0.94
C ALA A 153 -0.73 7.23 0.55
N LEU A 154 -1.15 6.34 1.45
CA LEU A 154 -1.20 4.92 1.20
C LEU A 154 -2.42 4.52 0.34
N TYR A 155 -3.60 5.05 0.62
CA TYR A 155 -4.81 4.77 -0.16
C TYR A 155 -4.67 5.22 -1.62
N PHE A 156 -4.11 6.42 -1.82
CA PHE A 156 -3.83 7.00 -3.14
C PHE A 156 -2.39 6.73 -3.63
N HIS A 157 -1.76 5.65 -3.17
CA HIS A 157 -0.35 5.37 -3.43
C HIS A 157 0.04 5.45 -4.91
N GLU A 158 -0.79 4.86 -5.78
CA GLU A 158 -0.52 4.80 -7.23
C GLU A 158 -0.75 6.16 -7.93
N GLU A 159 -1.74 6.93 -7.48
CA GLU A 159 -2.15 8.18 -8.14
C GLU A 159 -1.34 9.38 -7.65
N TYR A 160 -1.16 9.50 -6.33
CA TYR A 160 -0.61 10.71 -5.69
C TYR A 160 0.54 10.42 -4.72
N GLY A 161 0.89 9.15 -4.47
CA GLY A 161 1.90 8.75 -3.49
C GLY A 161 3.23 9.51 -3.58
N PRO A 162 3.87 9.63 -4.77
CA PRO A 162 5.12 10.38 -4.92
C PRO A 162 5.00 11.88 -4.59
N ALA A 163 3.86 12.50 -4.90
CA ALA A 163 3.62 13.91 -4.61
C ALA A 163 3.36 14.14 -3.12
N LEU A 164 2.53 13.29 -2.50
CA LEU A 164 2.24 13.35 -1.08
C LEU A 164 3.48 13.10 -0.21
N HIS A 165 4.38 12.21 -0.64
CA HIS A 165 5.66 12.01 0.03
C HIS A 165 6.53 13.28 -0.03
N ARG A 166 6.60 13.95 -1.18
CA ARG A 166 7.32 15.23 -1.33
C ARG A 166 6.74 16.31 -0.41
N ILE A 167 5.41 16.48 -0.41
CA ILE A 167 4.72 17.43 0.48
C ILE A 167 5.06 17.13 1.95
N GLN A 168 4.94 15.87 2.36
CA GLN A 168 5.23 15.47 3.74
C GLN A 168 6.71 15.66 4.11
N HIS A 169 7.63 15.45 3.17
CA HIS A 169 9.06 15.64 3.39
C HIS A 169 9.40 17.13 3.57
N HIS A 170 9.01 17.98 2.63
CA HIS A 170 9.39 19.40 2.62
C HIS A 170 8.66 20.22 3.68
N SER A 171 7.41 19.88 4.00
CA SER A 171 6.62 20.58 5.03
C SER A 171 7.20 20.44 6.46
N ARG A 172 8.11 19.48 6.70
CA ARG A 172 8.81 19.32 8.00
C ARG A 172 9.71 20.50 8.35
N HIS A 173 10.15 21.26 7.35
CA HIS A 173 11.06 22.39 7.53
C HIS A 173 10.35 23.72 7.81
N LEU A 174 9.01 23.69 7.89
CA LEU A 174 8.17 24.87 8.05
C LEU A 174 7.69 25.04 9.48
N ASN A 175 7.17 26.23 9.77
CA ASN A 175 6.48 26.46 11.04
C ASN A 175 5.26 25.52 11.19
N LYS A 176 4.92 25.21 12.46
CA LYS A 176 3.89 24.23 12.80
C LYS A 176 2.51 24.59 12.24
N ASN A 177 2.12 25.86 12.32
CA ASN A 177 0.79 26.31 11.89
C ASN A 177 0.60 26.13 10.37
N LEU A 178 1.62 26.48 9.58
CA LEU A 178 1.60 26.33 8.14
C LEU A 178 1.58 24.86 7.73
N ARG A 179 2.34 24.01 8.43
CA ARG A 179 2.30 22.56 8.23
C ARG A 179 0.91 21.99 8.46
N GLU A 180 0.24 22.37 9.55
CA GLU A 180 -1.13 21.93 9.86
C GLU A 180 -2.14 22.38 8.79
N LYS A 181 -2.00 23.63 8.28
CA LYS A 181 -2.84 24.12 7.17
C LYS A 181 -2.63 23.33 5.87
N ILE A 182 -1.37 23.00 5.56
CA ILE A 182 -1.04 22.18 4.40
C ILE A 182 -1.66 20.80 4.54
N GLU A 183 -1.49 20.14 5.69
CA GLU A 183 -2.08 18.83 5.97
C GLU A 183 -3.61 18.86 5.80
N GLN A 184 -4.28 19.89 6.31
CA GLN A 184 -5.72 20.07 6.17
C GLN A 184 -6.16 20.24 4.70
N ILE A 185 -5.46 21.07 3.92
CA ILE A 185 -5.78 21.28 2.50
C ILE A 185 -5.59 19.99 1.71
N VAL A 186 -4.51 19.26 1.98
CA VAL A 186 -4.24 17.99 1.32
C VAL A 186 -5.31 16.96 1.67
N GLU A 187 -5.68 16.85 2.94
CA GLU A 187 -6.75 15.96 3.40
C GLU A 187 -8.09 16.26 2.72
N VAL A 188 -8.51 17.54 2.73
CA VAL A 188 -9.76 17.97 2.08
C VAL A 188 -9.73 17.68 0.58
N SER A 189 -8.61 17.97 -0.08
CA SER A 189 -8.43 17.70 -1.51
C SER A 189 -8.59 16.21 -1.82
N LEU A 190 -7.88 15.35 -1.09
CA LEU A 190 -7.91 13.90 -1.29
C LEU A 190 -9.28 13.28 -0.96
N ARG A 191 -10.01 13.85 0.00
CA ARG A 191 -11.37 13.43 0.32
C ARG A 191 -12.37 13.78 -0.79
N ASN A 192 -12.20 14.92 -1.47
CA ASN A 192 -13.15 15.41 -2.47
C ASN A 192 -12.88 14.91 -3.89
N ILE A 193 -11.64 14.58 -4.23
CA ILE A 193 -11.27 14.10 -5.57
C ILE A 193 -12.15 12.92 -6.04
N PRO A 194 -12.36 11.83 -5.25
CA PRO A 194 -13.20 10.72 -5.69
C PRO A 194 -14.64 11.15 -6.00
N TYR A 195 -15.21 12.02 -5.16
CA TYR A 195 -16.55 12.56 -5.34
C TYR A 195 -16.69 13.37 -6.64
N TYR A 196 -15.70 14.22 -6.95
CA TYR A 196 -15.69 14.98 -8.20
C TYR A 196 -15.45 14.10 -9.42
N LYS A 197 -14.57 13.09 -9.34
CA LYS A 197 -14.36 12.10 -10.40
C LYS A 197 -15.63 11.34 -10.74
N GLU A 198 -16.33 10.80 -9.74
CA GLU A 198 -17.58 10.05 -9.92
C GLU A 198 -18.68 10.90 -10.60
N ARG A 199 -18.73 12.19 -10.30
CA ARG A 199 -19.69 13.15 -10.88
C ARG A 199 -19.21 13.83 -12.16
N ARG A 200 -18.06 13.44 -12.70
CA ARG A 200 -17.45 14.01 -13.92
C ARG A 200 -17.22 15.53 -13.81
N MET A 201 -16.94 16.03 -12.61
CA MET A 201 -16.58 17.41 -12.35
C MET A 201 -15.08 17.63 -12.64
N TYR A 202 -14.72 17.61 -13.92
CA TYR A 202 -13.33 17.56 -14.36
C TYR A 202 -12.53 18.80 -13.95
N GLU A 203 -13.12 19.99 -13.99
CA GLU A 203 -12.42 21.23 -13.59
C GLU A 203 -12.03 21.20 -12.10
N HIS A 204 -12.97 20.84 -11.22
CA HIS A 204 -12.70 20.72 -9.79
C HIS A 204 -11.69 19.61 -9.49
N THR A 205 -11.81 18.47 -10.16
CA THR A 205 -10.85 17.36 -10.04
C THR A 205 -9.46 17.81 -10.46
N HIS A 206 -9.32 18.39 -11.65
CA HIS A 206 -8.04 18.83 -12.20
C HIS A 206 -7.37 19.87 -11.30
N LYS A 207 -8.16 20.80 -10.74
CA LYS A 207 -7.65 21.82 -9.84
C LYS A 207 -7.07 21.22 -8.55
N LEU A 208 -7.79 20.29 -7.92
CA LEU A 208 -7.30 19.59 -6.73
C LEU A 208 -6.06 18.75 -7.04
N GLU A 209 -6.08 18.00 -8.14
CA GLU A 209 -4.93 17.20 -8.58
C GLU A 209 -3.71 18.08 -8.90
N THR A 210 -3.89 19.23 -9.54
CA THR A 210 -2.79 20.16 -9.86
C THR A 210 -2.15 20.70 -8.59
N VAL A 211 -2.95 21.11 -7.59
CA VAL A 211 -2.41 21.57 -6.32
C VAL A 211 -1.61 20.47 -5.62
N LEU A 212 -2.12 19.24 -5.61
CA LEU A 212 -1.46 18.12 -4.94
C LEU A 212 -0.21 17.63 -5.66
N THR A 213 -0.23 17.57 -6.99
CA THR A 213 0.82 16.90 -7.78
C THR A 213 1.90 17.86 -8.26
N LYS A 214 1.60 19.16 -8.33
CA LYS A 214 2.47 20.17 -8.92
C LYS A 214 2.68 21.37 -8.01
N ASP A 215 1.66 22.21 -7.82
CA ASP A 215 1.83 23.55 -7.25
C ASP A 215 2.39 23.50 -5.82
N LEU A 216 1.75 22.73 -4.94
CA LEU A 216 2.17 22.63 -3.54
C LEU A 216 3.55 21.94 -3.39
N PRO A 217 3.85 20.80 -4.05
CA PRO A 217 5.21 20.25 -4.08
C PRO A 217 6.28 21.26 -4.52
N GLU A 218 6.05 21.97 -5.63
CA GLU A 218 7.00 22.94 -6.18
C GLU A 218 7.21 24.13 -5.23
N MET A 219 6.13 24.70 -4.67
CA MET A 219 6.21 25.77 -3.68
C MET A 219 6.99 25.34 -2.43
N LEU A 220 6.76 24.13 -1.95
CA LEU A 220 7.44 23.59 -0.77
C LEU A 220 8.93 23.30 -1.04
N GLU A 221 9.25 22.78 -2.22
CA GLU A 221 10.63 22.54 -2.63
C GLU A 221 11.42 23.86 -2.71
N LEU A 222 10.84 24.89 -3.34
CA LEU A 222 11.42 26.23 -3.38
C LEU A 222 11.64 26.79 -1.97
N MET A 223 10.71 26.56 -1.04
CA MET A 223 10.84 27.01 0.35
C MET A 223 12.01 26.39 1.10
N THR A 224 12.42 25.17 0.73
CA THR A 224 13.61 24.55 1.32
C THR A 224 14.93 25.16 0.86
N GLN A 225 14.94 25.89 -0.26
CA GLN A 225 16.12 26.56 -0.80
C GLN A 225 16.44 27.89 -0.08
N PHE A 226 15.46 28.51 0.58
CA PHE A 226 15.67 29.75 1.33
C PHE A 226 16.28 29.51 2.71
N SER A 227 17.11 30.47 3.15
CA SER A 227 17.59 30.53 4.53
C SER A 227 16.42 30.79 5.51
N PRO A 228 16.53 30.40 6.80
CA PRO A 228 15.44 30.59 7.77
C PRO A 228 14.91 32.03 7.89
N SER A 229 15.78 33.03 7.70
CA SER A 229 15.40 34.45 7.75
C SER A 229 14.58 34.90 6.53
N GLN A 230 14.92 34.41 5.33
CA GLN A 230 14.16 34.67 4.09
C GLN A 230 12.87 33.85 4.00
N ARG A 231 12.87 32.66 4.62
CA ARG A 231 11.74 31.74 4.61
C ARG A 231 10.51 32.31 5.31
N ALA A 232 10.67 33.11 6.37
CA ALA A 232 9.56 33.64 7.15
C ALA A 232 8.60 34.52 6.32
N GLU A 233 9.13 35.31 5.37
CA GLU A 233 8.31 36.13 4.47
C GLU A 233 7.58 35.26 3.43
N LYS A 234 8.28 34.27 2.87
CA LYS A 234 7.71 33.32 1.90
C LYS A 234 6.68 32.37 2.52
N GLU A 235 6.82 32.02 3.79
CA GLU A 235 5.81 31.28 4.53
C GLU A 235 4.50 32.07 4.65
N LYS A 236 4.55 33.40 4.80
CA LYS A 236 3.34 34.25 4.81
C LYS A 236 2.68 34.33 3.44
N GLU A 237 3.46 34.42 2.37
CA GLU A 237 2.94 34.37 1.00
C GLU A 237 2.24 33.03 0.72
N LEU A 238 2.87 31.91 1.10
CA LEU A 238 2.25 30.59 0.99
C LEU A 238 0.99 30.49 1.84
N GLU A 239 1.02 31.00 3.08
CA GLU A 239 -0.15 31.01 3.95
C GLU A 239 -1.33 31.78 3.32
N ALA A 240 -1.07 32.93 2.70
CA ALA A 240 -2.09 33.71 2.01
C ALA A 240 -2.65 32.98 0.79
N TYR A 241 -1.79 32.32 -0.01
CA TYR A 241 -2.21 31.49 -1.13
C TYR A 241 -3.10 30.32 -0.66
N LEU A 242 -2.68 29.59 0.37
CA LEU A 242 -3.43 28.46 0.94
C LEU A 242 -4.77 28.90 1.51
N HIS A 243 -4.82 30.07 2.16
CA HIS A 243 -6.07 30.64 2.66
C HIS A 243 -7.04 31.00 1.52
N ALA A 244 -6.54 31.65 0.46
CA ALA A 244 -7.35 31.96 -0.72
C ALA A 244 -7.88 30.69 -1.38
N PHE A 245 -7.03 29.67 -1.54
CA PHE A 245 -7.39 28.38 -2.09
C PHE A 245 -8.47 27.67 -1.25
N SER A 246 -8.31 27.64 0.08
CA SER A 246 -9.29 27.06 1.00
C SER A 246 -10.65 27.75 0.89
N LYS A 247 -10.67 29.08 0.77
CA LYS A 247 -11.92 29.84 0.61
C LYS A 247 -12.61 29.52 -0.72
N GLU A 248 -11.83 29.41 -1.80
CA GLU A 248 -12.37 29.05 -3.11
C GLU A 248 -12.92 27.62 -3.13
N LEU A 249 -12.27 26.68 -2.43
CA LEU A 249 -12.80 25.32 -2.25
C LEU A 249 -14.13 25.31 -1.51
N GLN A 250 -14.27 26.05 -0.42
CA GLN A 250 -15.53 26.15 0.32
C GLN A 250 -16.65 26.72 -0.56
N GLN A 251 -16.39 27.80 -1.29
CA GLN A 251 -17.37 28.39 -2.21
C GLN A 251 -17.78 27.41 -3.33
N SER A 252 -16.82 26.64 -3.83
CA SER A 252 -17.07 25.61 -4.82
C SER A 252 -17.95 24.48 -4.27
N GLU A 253 -17.67 23.99 -3.07
CA GLU A 253 -18.48 22.97 -2.40
C GLU A 253 -19.91 23.45 -2.16
N GLU A 254 -20.08 24.68 -1.67
CA GLU A 254 -21.40 25.29 -1.44
C GLU A 254 -22.20 25.38 -2.75
N LYS A 255 -21.55 25.83 -3.84
CA LYS A 255 -22.19 25.92 -5.16
C LYS A 255 -22.61 24.55 -5.68
N VAL A 256 -21.74 23.54 -5.55
CA VAL A 256 -22.06 22.16 -5.94
C VAL A 256 -23.22 21.61 -5.11
N SER A 257 -23.23 21.84 -3.80
CA SER A 257 -24.31 21.40 -2.92
C SER A 257 -25.64 22.07 -3.27
N ALA A 258 -25.62 23.38 -3.58
CA ALA A 258 -26.80 24.13 -3.96
C ALA A 258 -27.43 23.60 -5.25
N ASP A 259 -26.60 23.35 -6.28
CA ASP A 259 -27.07 22.79 -7.56
C ASP A 259 -27.70 21.40 -7.39
N ILE A 260 -27.09 20.54 -6.59
CA ILE A 260 -27.64 19.20 -6.30
C ILE A 260 -28.98 19.30 -5.59
N ASN A 261 -29.11 20.16 -4.58
CA ASN A 261 -30.36 20.37 -3.86
C ASN A 261 -31.45 20.89 -4.81
N GLN A 262 -31.12 21.81 -5.70
CA GLN A 262 -32.04 22.34 -6.70
C GLN A 262 -32.51 21.24 -7.67
N GLN A 263 -31.59 20.41 -8.18
CA GLN A 263 -31.94 19.28 -9.05
C GLN A 263 -32.81 18.24 -8.34
N LEU A 264 -32.55 17.95 -7.06
CA LEU A 264 -33.37 17.06 -6.24
C LEU A 264 -34.79 17.61 -6.08
N VAL A 265 -34.94 18.91 -5.79
CA VAL A 265 -36.25 19.57 -5.69
C VAL A 265 -37.02 19.47 -7.00
N ILE A 266 -36.37 19.73 -8.14
CA ILE A 266 -37.00 19.61 -9.47
C ILE A 266 -37.45 18.17 -9.72
N LYS A 267 -36.59 17.17 -9.44
CA LYS A 267 -36.93 15.76 -9.60
C LYS A 267 -38.08 15.34 -8.70
N MET A 268 -38.06 15.72 -7.42
CA MET A 268 -39.16 15.42 -6.49
C MET A 268 -40.47 16.04 -6.99
N ARG A 269 -40.46 17.31 -7.43
CA ARG A 269 -41.66 17.96 -7.98
C ARG A 269 -42.20 17.22 -9.20
N ALA A 270 -41.35 16.89 -10.17
CA ALA A 270 -41.73 16.13 -11.36
C ALA A 270 -42.28 14.74 -11.02
N THR A 271 -41.71 14.06 -10.03
CA THR A 271 -42.21 12.77 -9.54
C THR A 271 -43.56 12.92 -8.85
N THR A 272 -43.73 13.95 -8.02
CA THR A 272 -45.01 14.24 -7.33
C THR A 272 -46.12 14.54 -8.34
N GLU A 273 -45.80 15.25 -9.42
CA GLU A 273 -46.75 15.53 -10.51
C GLU A 273 -47.12 14.27 -11.28
N LYS A 274 -46.16 13.38 -11.56
CA LYS A 274 -46.44 12.07 -12.20
C LYS A 274 -47.34 11.15 -11.36
N PHE A 275 -47.23 11.20 -10.04
CA PHE A 275 -48.07 10.40 -9.14
C PHE A 275 -49.41 11.05 -8.79
N LYS A 276 -49.64 12.32 -9.16
CA LYS A 276 -50.96 12.97 -9.05
C LYS A 276 -51.86 12.73 -10.25
N THR A 277 -51.29 12.29 -11.37
CA THR A 277 -52.02 11.99 -12.62
C THR A 277 -52.32 10.50 -12.80
N THR A 278 -52.17 9.70 -11.73
CA THR A 278 -52.63 8.30 -11.62
C THR A 278 -53.69 8.21 -10.54
#